data_AF-A0A5C4VZ49-F1
#
_entry.id   AF-A0A5C4VZ49-F1
#
_cell.length_a   1.000
_cell.length_b   1.000
_cell.length_c   1.000
_cell.angle_alpha   90.00
_cell.angle_beta   90.00
_cell.angle_gamma   90.00
#
_symmetry.space_group_name_H-M   'P 1'
#
loop_
_entity.id
_entity.type
_entity.pdbx_description
1 polymer ?
#
loop_
_entity_poly.entity_id
_entity_poly.type
_entity_poly.pdbx_seq_one_letter_code
_entity_poly.pdbx_strand_id
1 'polypeptide(L)'
;MAEVAPAAPRGTGVGQLAARGAAAVPFAAVAASATVGTTAYRVREAQASHWLLARLTDDALPFFANAPTLYVRLPDDGPLGLVITAACTSSYVTAGAAAVTALLLLFSRLSVGRLLAAGTVVIVGFALINVLRVVGIALATIRWDVDPGYDAAHEWGGTYVTMIAASVAAVAYLRIAGFRRERG
;
A
#
# COMPACT_ATOMS: atom_id res chain seq x y z
N MET A 1 38.21 35.04 -18.32
CA MET A 1 37.74 34.67 -16.97
C MET A 1 36.24 34.95 -16.95
N ALA A 2 35.40 33.92 -16.96
CA ALA A 2 33.96 34.09 -16.93
C ALA A 2 33.51 34.28 -15.48
N GLU A 3 32.87 35.42 -15.21
CA GLU A 3 32.30 35.78 -13.92
C GLU A 3 31.17 34.79 -13.60
N VAL A 4 31.40 33.91 -12.64
CA VAL A 4 30.40 32.98 -12.13
C VAL A 4 29.40 33.80 -11.31
N ALA A 5 28.26 34.12 -11.93
CA ALA A 5 27.18 34.81 -11.24
C ALA A 5 26.79 34.02 -9.96
N PRO A 6 26.63 34.70 -8.81
CA PRO A 6 26.28 34.03 -7.56
C PRO A 6 24.91 33.37 -7.69
N ALA A 7 24.84 32.09 -7.38
CA ALA A 7 23.59 31.33 -7.37
C ALA A 7 22.59 32.03 -6.42
N ALA A 8 21.43 32.42 -6.96
CA ALA A 8 20.39 33.08 -6.20
C ALA A 8 20.05 32.27 -4.93
N PRO A 9 19.87 32.93 -3.77
CA PRO A 9 19.53 32.26 -2.53
C PRO A 9 18.21 31.52 -2.72
N ARG A 10 18.22 30.19 -2.57
CA ARG A 10 17.00 29.37 -2.53
C ARG A 10 16.23 29.80 -1.29
N GLY A 11 15.23 30.66 -1.48
CA GLY A 11 14.52 31.31 -0.40
C GLY A 11 13.92 30.31 0.57
N THR A 12 14.45 30.26 1.78
CA THR A 12 13.87 29.58 2.95
C THR A 12 12.71 30.42 3.50
N GLY A 13 11.78 30.83 2.62
CA GLY A 13 10.67 31.70 2.97
C GLY A 13 9.57 30.92 3.71
N VAL A 14 8.87 31.61 4.60
CA VAL A 14 7.65 31.10 5.28
C VAL A 14 6.67 30.46 4.29
N GLY A 15 6.57 30.99 3.06
CA GLY A 15 5.75 30.41 1.99
C GLY A 15 6.17 29.00 1.54
N GLN A 16 7.46 28.68 1.55
CA GLN A 16 7.94 27.33 1.22
C GLN A 16 7.60 26.33 2.34
N LEU A 17 7.72 26.75 3.61
CA LEU A 17 7.30 25.92 4.74
C LEU A 17 5.79 25.69 4.73
N ALA A 18 4.99 26.73 4.46
CA ALA A 18 3.53 26.61 4.35
C ALA A 18 3.13 25.64 3.22
N ALA A 19 3.75 25.74 2.04
CA ALA A 19 3.47 24.85 0.92
C ALA A 19 3.83 23.38 1.23
N ARG A 20 4.97 23.15 1.90
CA ARG A 20 5.39 21.80 2.33
C ARG A 20 4.47 21.23 3.40
N GLY A 21 4.06 22.06 4.37
CA GLY A 21 3.06 21.71 5.37
C GLY A 21 1.74 21.28 4.73
N ALA A 22 1.21 22.10 3.82
CA ALA A 22 -0.01 21.78 3.07
C ALA A 22 0.10 20.46 2.29
N ALA A 23 1.25 20.20 1.66
CA ALA A 23 1.51 18.94 0.95
C ALA A 23 1.61 17.73 1.89
N ALA A 24 2.03 17.91 3.15
CA ALA A 24 2.16 16.84 4.14
C ALA A 24 0.81 16.42 4.76
N VAL A 25 -0.14 17.35 4.89
CA VAL A 25 -1.48 17.11 5.45
C VAL A 25 -2.18 15.87 4.87
N PRO A 26 -2.31 15.68 3.54
CA PRO A 26 -2.99 14.50 3.00
C PRO A 26 -2.30 13.19 3.39
N PHE A 27 -0.96 13.16 3.42
CA PHE A 27 -0.21 11.97 3.85
C PHE A 27 -0.37 11.72 5.36
N ALA A 28 -0.37 12.76 6.18
CA ALA A 28 -0.66 12.62 7.62
C ALA A 28 -2.07 12.09 7.86
N ALA A 29 -3.07 12.57 7.11
CA ALA A 29 -4.44 12.09 7.18
C ALA A 29 -4.56 10.62 6.75
N VAL A 30 -3.87 10.21 5.67
CA VAL A 30 -3.80 8.80 5.25
C VAL A 30 -3.16 7.95 6.36
N ALA A 31 -2.05 8.40 6.95
CA ALA A 31 -1.39 7.67 8.04
C ALA A 31 -2.30 7.47 9.25
N ALA A 32 -2.97 8.53 9.70
CA ALA A 32 -3.91 8.48 10.82
C ALA A 32 -5.12 7.58 10.52
N SER A 33 -5.72 7.74 9.34
CA SER A 33 -6.90 6.95 8.95
C SER A 33 -6.58 5.45 8.79
N ALA A 34 -5.42 5.09 8.26
CA ALA A 34 -4.98 3.70 8.16
C ALA A 34 -4.67 3.07 9.53
N THR A 35 -4.26 3.88 10.52
CA THR A 35 -3.93 3.42 11.88
C THR A 35 -5.16 3.27 12.77
N VAL A 36 -6.09 4.23 12.75
CA VAL A 36 -7.28 4.23 13.62
C VAL A 36 -8.44 3.47 12.97
N GLY A 37 -8.58 3.59 11.64
CA GLY A 37 -9.67 3.00 10.86
C GLY A 37 -9.36 1.60 10.35
N THR A 38 -8.58 0.78 11.05
CA THR A 38 -8.10 -0.53 10.54
C THR A 38 -9.23 -1.45 10.09
N THR A 39 -10.37 -1.48 10.79
CA THR A 39 -11.54 -2.26 10.36
C THR A 39 -12.14 -1.69 9.07
N ALA A 40 -12.39 -0.38 8.99
CA ALA A 40 -12.91 0.24 7.78
C ALA A 40 -11.95 0.10 6.58
N TYR A 41 -10.64 0.15 6.83
CA TYR A 41 -9.61 -0.09 5.82
C TYR A 41 -9.70 -1.52 5.28
N ARG A 42 -9.78 -2.51 6.17
CA ARG A 42 -9.92 -3.93 5.79
C ARG A 42 -11.24 -4.22 5.06
N VAL A 43 -12.33 -3.54 5.40
CA VAL A 43 -13.60 -3.61 4.64
C VAL A 43 -13.39 -3.12 3.21
N ARG A 44 -12.66 -2.02 2.99
CA ARG A 44 -12.35 -1.54 1.64
C ARG A 44 -11.43 -2.49 0.89
N GLU A 45 -10.48 -3.13 1.57
CA GLU A 45 -9.65 -4.18 0.97
C GLU A 45 -10.50 -5.39 0.56
N ALA A 46 -11.43 -5.83 1.41
CA ALA A 46 -12.36 -6.91 1.09
C ALA A 46 -13.25 -6.54 -0.09
N GLN A 47 -13.76 -5.30 -0.13
CA GLN A 47 -14.57 -4.79 -1.24
C GLN A 47 -13.78 -4.78 -2.56
N ALA A 48 -12.55 -4.25 -2.55
CA ALA A 48 -11.69 -4.21 -3.73
C ALA A 48 -11.29 -5.60 -4.21
N SER A 49 -10.99 -6.51 -3.26
CA SER A 49 -10.66 -7.91 -3.56
C SER A 49 -11.87 -8.65 -4.13
N HIS A 50 -13.06 -8.46 -3.57
CA HIS A 50 -14.30 -9.02 -4.13
C HIS A 50 -14.57 -8.50 -5.54
N TRP A 51 -14.45 -7.18 -5.76
CA TRP A 51 -14.66 -6.57 -7.08
C TRP A 51 -13.74 -7.17 -8.14
N LEU A 52 -12.49 -7.47 -7.77
CA LEU A 52 -11.54 -8.11 -8.67
C LEU A 52 -11.84 -9.60 -8.83
N LEU A 53 -12.10 -10.33 -7.74
CA LEU A 53 -12.39 -11.76 -7.78
C LEU A 53 -13.62 -12.07 -8.64
N ALA A 54 -14.70 -11.28 -8.50
CA ALA A 54 -15.94 -11.43 -9.27
C ALA A 54 -15.76 -11.19 -10.79
N ARG A 55 -14.60 -10.69 -11.24
CA ARG A 55 -14.24 -10.61 -12.66
C ARG A 55 -13.42 -11.79 -13.14
N LEU A 56 -12.82 -12.53 -12.21
CA LEU A 56 -11.91 -13.64 -12.50
C LEU A 56 -12.61 -14.99 -12.36
N THR A 57 -13.67 -15.09 -11.55
CA THR A 57 -14.45 -16.30 -11.34
C THR A 57 -15.91 -16.01 -11.00
N ASP A 58 -16.79 -16.95 -11.34
CA ASP A 58 -18.20 -16.97 -10.94
C ASP A 58 -18.40 -17.51 -9.50
N ASP A 59 -17.34 -18.02 -8.87
CA ASP A 59 -17.36 -18.53 -7.49
C ASP A 59 -17.35 -17.42 -6.43
N ALA A 60 -17.24 -16.15 -6.85
CA ALA A 60 -17.31 -15.01 -5.95
C ALA A 60 -18.75 -14.83 -5.44
N LEU A 61 -18.94 -14.99 -4.12
CA LEU A 61 -20.24 -14.75 -3.49
C LEU A 61 -20.44 -13.26 -3.18
N PRO A 62 -21.69 -12.80 -2.99
CA PRO A 62 -21.99 -11.39 -2.71
C PRO A 62 -21.16 -10.81 -1.56
N PHE A 63 -20.72 -9.56 -1.75
CA PHE A 63 -20.01 -8.81 -0.72
C PHE A 63 -20.98 -8.22 0.32
N PHE A 64 -20.63 -8.34 1.59
CA PHE A 64 -21.36 -7.74 2.71
C PHE A 64 -20.62 -6.50 3.22
N ALA A 65 -21.22 -5.33 3.04
CA ALA A 65 -20.57 -4.02 3.18
C ALA A 65 -19.94 -3.70 4.55
N ASN A 66 -20.23 -4.49 5.59
CA ASN A 66 -19.76 -4.26 6.95
C ASN A 66 -18.80 -5.34 7.47
N ALA A 67 -18.39 -6.29 6.63
CA ALA A 67 -17.49 -7.37 7.02
C ALA A 67 -16.16 -7.27 6.25
N PRO A 68 -15.01 -7.34 6.93
CA PRO A 68 -13.70 -7.48 6.28
C PRO A 68 -13.51 -8.92 5.80
N THR A 69 -14.50 -9.49 5.10
CA THR A 69 -14.56 -10.91 4.74
C THR A 69 -14.87 -11.03 3.26
N LEU A 70 -14.12 -11.89 2.59
CA LEU A 70 -14.35 -12.28 1.21
C LEU A 70 -15.04 -13.64 1.19
N TYR A 71 -16.25 -13.70 0.60
CA TYR A 71 -17.02 -14.94 0.53
C TYR A 71 -16.84 -15.59 -0.84
N VAL A 72 -16.59 -16.89 -0.85
CA VAL A 72 -16.40 -17.71 -2.06
C VAL A 72 -17.18 -19.01 -1.97
N ARG A 73 -17.57 -19.56 -3.11
CA ARG A 73 -18.15 -20.90 -3.21
C ARG A 73 -17.02 -21.90 -3.40
N LEU A 74 -16.95 -22.91 -2.54
CA LEU A 74 -16.15 -24.10 -2.77
C LEU A 74 -16.95 -25.10 -3.61
N PRO A 75 -16.31 -25.83 -4.55
CA PRO A 75 -16.99 -26.81 -5.38
C PRO A 75 -17.76 -27.87 -4.56
N ASP A 76 -17.17 -28.34 -3.46
CA ASP A 76 -17.67 -29.50 -2.70
C ASP A 76 -18.18 -29.15 -1.28
N ASP A 77 -17.75 -28.02 -0.69
CA ASP A 77 -17.98 -27.70 0.74
C ASP A 77 -18.90 -26.50 0.99
N GLY A 78 -19.48 -25.91 -0.06
CA GLY A 78 -20.39 -24.78 0.06
C GLY A 78 -19.67 -23.43 0.31
N PRO A 79 -20.33 -22.45 0.95
CA PRO A 79 -19.78 -21.10 1.09
C PRO A 79 -18.67 -21.03 2.15
N LEU A 80 -17.53 -20.45 1.79
CA LEU A 80 -16.40 -20.17 2.68
C LEU A 80 -16.20 -18.65 2.84
N GLY A 81 -15.90 -18.19 4.07
CA GLY A 81 -15.58 -16.80 4.37
C GLY A 81 -14.11 -16.61 4.74
N LEU A 82 -13.36 -15.88 3.92
CA LEU A 82 -11.97 -15.53 4.14
C LEU A 82 -11.87 -14.16 4.84
N VAL A 83 -11.56 -14.16 6.14
CA VAL A 83 -11.48 -12.94 6.95
C VAL A 83 -10.12 -12.25 6.77
N ILE A 84 -10.13 -10.98 6.38
CA ILE A 84 -8.95 -10.13 6.33
C ILE A 84 -8.59 -9.72 7.76
N THR A 85 -7.53 -10.33 8.29
CA THR A 85 -6.98 -10.05 9.63
C THR A 85 -5.96 -8.91 9.59
N ALA A 86 -5.43 -8.54 10.76
CA ALA A 86 -4.34 -7.56 10.88
C ALA A 86 -3.04 -8.02 10.18
N ALA A 87 -2.84 -9.33 9.99
CA ALA A 87 -1.68 -9.86 9.28
C ALA A 87 -1.81 -9.77 7.75
N CYS A 88 -3.04 -9.67 7.24
CA CYS A 88 -3.34 -9.68 5.80
C CYS A 88 -3.73 -8.31 5.23
N THR A 89 -3.61 -7.25 6.03
CA THR A 89 -3.96 -5.89 5.61
C THR A 89 -2.71 -5.10 5.22
N SER A 90 -2.86 -4.25 4.20
CA SER A 90 -1.83 -3.27 3.83
C SER A 90 -1.84 -2.02 4.73
N SER A 91 -2.78 -1.91 5.68
CA SER A 91 -3.00 -0.69 6.46
C SER A 91 -1.74 -0.19 7.18
N TYR A 92 -0.95 -1.07 7.80
CA TYR A 92 0.27 -0.69 8.51
C TYR A 92 1.37 -0.18 7.57
N VAL A 93 1.54 -0.82 6.41
CA VAL A 93 2.52 -0.38 5.40
C VAL A 93 2.11 0.97 4.81
N THR A 94 0.82 1.12 4.47
CA THR A 94 0.25 2.39 4.02
C THR A 94 0.44 3.48 5.07
N ALA A 95 0.16 3.18 6.35
CA ALA A 95 0.34 4.13 7.44
C ALA A 95 1.80 4.56 7.58
N GLY A 96 2.73 3.61 7.60
CA GLY A 96 4.16 3.87 7.71
C GLY A 96 4.70 4.68 6.53
N ALA A 97 4.39 4.28 5.29
CA ALA A 97 4.83 4.98 4.09
C ALA A 97 4.28 6.41 4.02
N ALA A 98 3.02 6.60 4.41
CA ALA A 98 2.40 7.91 4.46
C ALA A 98 3.03 8.79 5.55
N ALA A 99 3.27 8.24 6.75
CA ALA A 99 3.93 8.94 7.84
C ALA A 99 5.35 9.38 7.45
N VAL A 100 6.17 8.48 6.90
CA VAL A 100 7.53 8.79 6.42
C VAL A 100 7.50 9.88 5.37
N THR A 101 6.55 9.82 4.42
CA THR A 101 6.41 10.85 3.38
C THR A 101 6.02 12.21 3.96
N ALA A 102 5.07 12.25 4.90
CA ALA A 102 4.68 13.47 5.59
C ALA A 102 5.86 14.09 6.35
N LEU A 103 6.63 13.29 7.09
CA LEU A 103 7.81 13.74 7.81
C LEU A 103 8.89 14.27 6.86
N LEU A 104 9.16 13.57 5.75
CA LEU A 104 10.13 14.04 4.76
C LEU A 104 9.67 15.32 4.03
N LEU A 105 8.36 15.47 3.80
CA LEU A 105 7.82 16.71 3.26
C LEU A 105 8.06 17.87 4.23
N LEU A 106 7.89 17.67 5.54
CA LEU A 106 8.10 18.70 6.55
C LEU A 106 9.58 19.02 6.80
N PHE A 107 10.43 18.01 6.91
CA PHE A 107 11.77 18.18 7.49
C PHE A 107 12.93 18.01 6.50
N SER A 108 12.70 17.41 5.33
CA SER A 108 13.79 17.19 4.36
C SER A 108 13.96 18.37 3.38
N ARG A 109 15.14 18.43 2.76
CA ARG A 109 15.43 19.35 1.64
C ARG A 109 15.11 18.76 0.27
N LEU A 110 14.47 17.59 0.23
CA LEU A 110 14.14 16.90 -1.03
C LEU A 110 13.03 17.64 -1.78
N SER A 111 12.95 17.38 -3.08
CA SER A 111 11.92 17.92 -3.95
C SER A 111 10.54 17.41 -3.52
N VAL A 112 9.59 18.33 -3.34
CA VAL A 112 8.21 18.02 -2.96
C VAL A 112 7.57 17.07 -3.98
N GLY A 113 7.66 17.38 -5.28
CA GLY A 113 7.08 16.54 -6.33
C GLY A 113 7.62 15.10 -6.33
N ARG A 114 8.91 14.92 -5.98
CA ARG A 114 9.52 13.60 -5.87
C ARG A 114 9.02 12.82 -4.65
N LEU A 115 8.84 13.49 -3.52
CA LEU A 115 8.29 12.88 -2.31
C LEU A 115 6.81 12.50 -2.49
N LEU A 116 6.02 13.39 -3.12
CA LEU A 116 4.63 13.11 -3.47
C LEU A 116 4.54 11.86 -4.36
N ALA A 117 5.33 11.83 -5.45
CA ALA A 117 5.36 10.68 -6.34
C ALA A 117 5.82 9.39 -5.62
N ALA A 118 6.89 9.45 -4.82
CA ALA A 118 7.39 8.29 -4.09
C ALA A 118 6.36 7.72 -3.11
N GLY A 119 5.74 8.59 -2.29
CA GLY A 119 4.72 8.20 -1.34
C GLY A 119 3.49 7.62 -2.02
N THR A 120 2.96 8.28 -3.06
CA THR A 120 1.79 7.79 -3.79
C THR A 120 2.06 6.45 -4.46
N VAL A 121 3.20 6.28 -5.14
CA VAL A 121 3.56 5.03 -5.81
C VAL A 121 3.64 3.87 -4.81
N VAL A 122 4.27 4.08 -3.64
CA VAL A 122 4.37 3.03 -2.62
C VAL A 122 3.01 2.69 -2.04
N ILE A 123 2.22 3.69 -1.61
CA ILE A 123 0.91 3.46 -1.00
C ILE A 123 -0.03 2.73 -1.97
N VAL A 124 -0.15 3.23 -3.20
CA VAL A 124 -1.02 2.63 -4.22
C VAL A 124 -0.51 1.25 -4.61
N GLY A 125 0.80 1.12 -4.85
CA GLY A 125 1.42 -0.15 -5.24
C GLY A 125 1.19 -1.24 -4.18
N PHE A 126 1.38 -0.92 -2.90
CA PHE A 126 1.15 -1.87 -1.81
C PHE A 126 -0.30 -2.26 -1.64
N ALA A 127 -1.23 -1.29 -1.75
CA ALA A 127 -2.66 -1.59 -1.72
C ALA A 127 -3.05 -2.55 -2.86
N LEU A 128 -2.54 -2.33 -4.07
CA LEU A 128 -2.78 -3.21 -5.22
C LEU A 128 -2.18 -4.60 -5.01
N ILE A 129 -0.94 -4.70 -4.54
CA ILE A 129 -0.30 -5.99 -4.24
C ILE A 129 -1.08 -6.74 -3.17
N ASN A 130 -1.61 -6.06 -2.15
CA ASN A 130 -2.41 -6.72 -1.13
C ASN A 130 -3.75 -7.23 -1.68
N VAL A 131 -4.43 -6.47 -2.52
CA VAL A 131 -5.64 -6.92 -3.22
C VAL A 131 -5.33 -8.18 -4.06
N LEU A 132 -4.25 -8.17 -4.82
CA LEU A 132 -3.81 -9.33 -5.60
C LEU A 132 -3.47 -10.54 -4.72
N ARG A 133 -2.83 -10.31 -3.56
CA ARG A 133 -2.53 -11.36 -2.57
C ARG A 133 -3.80 -12.00 -2.04
N VAL A 134 -4.79 -11.19 -1.60
CA VAL A 134 -6.07 -11.70 -1.07
C VAL A 134 -6.84 -12.47 -2.14
N VAL A 135 -6.89 -11.95 -3.37
CA VAL A 135 -7.52 -12.64 -4.50
C VAL A 135 -6.79 -13.93 -4.86
N GLY A 136 -5.46 -13.92 -4.84
CA GLY A 136 -4.64 -15.10 -5.07
C GLY A 136 -4.89 -16.21 -4.05
N ILE A 137 -5.02 -15.84 -2.77
CA ILE A 137 -5.43 -16.78 -1.70
C ILE A 137 -6.81 -17.36 -2.02
N ALA A 138 -7.79 -16.52 -2.33
CA ALA A 138 -9.14 -16.98 -2.65
C ALA A 138 -9.18 -17.94 -3.84
N LEU A 139 -8.46 -17.62 -4.93
CA LEU A 139 -8.37 -18.49 -6.10
C LEU A 139 -7.67 -19.81 -5.80
N ALA A 140 -6.60 -19.78 -5.00
CA ALA A 140 -5.91 -20.99 -4.55
C ALA A 140 -6.85 -21.87 -3.72
N THR A 141 -7.62 -21.28 -2.82
CA THR A 141 -8.60 -21.98 -1.99
C THR A 141 -9.76 -22.56 -2.81
N ILE A 142 -10.23 -21.86 -3.85
CA ILE A 142 -11.25 -22.42 -4.76
C ILE A 142 -10.68 -23.60 -5.55
N ARG A 143 -9.41 -23.54 -5.97
CA ARG A 143 -8.80 -24.51 -6.89
C ARG A 143 -8.25 -25.76 -6.19
N TRP A 144 -7.73 -25.59 -4.99
CA TRP A 144 -7.00 -26.62 -4.23
C TRP A 144 -7.52 -26.79 -2.81
N ASP A 145 -8.76 -26.33 -2.56
CA ASP A 145 -9.44 -26.40 -1.27
C ASP A 145 -8.69 -25.65 -0.13
N VAL A 146 -9.18 -25.75 1.10
CA VAL A 146 -8.54 -25.15 2.29
C VAL A 146 -7.17 -25.77 2.53
N ASP A 147 -7.08 -27.10 2.53
CA ASP A 147 -5.82 -27.84 2.62
C ASP A 147 -5.58 -28.61 1.31
N PRO A 148 -4.56 -28.28 0.50
CA PRO A 148 -3.44 -27.38 0.81
C PRO A 148 -3.60 -25.94 0.30
N GLY A 149 -4.68 -25.60 -0.41
CA GLY A 149 -4.77 -24.37 -1.21
C GLY A 149 -4.68 -23.08 -0.39
N TYR A 150 -5.48 -22.96 0.66
CA TYR A 150 -5.43 -21.81 1.57
C TYR A 150 -4.08 -21.73 2.28
N ASP A 151 -3.62 -22.82 2.89
CA ASP A 151 -2.40 -22.83 3.70
C ASP A 151 -1.15 -22.48 2.87
N ALA A 152 -1.00 -23.10 1.70
CA ALA A 152 0.13 -22.82 0.82
C ALA A 152 0.15 -21.37 0.32
N ALA A 153 -1.00 -20.84 -0.09
CA ALA A 153 -1.10 -19.47 -0.60
C ALA A 153 -0.98 -18.42 0.51
N HIS A 154 -1.53 -18.69 1.69
CA HIS A 154 -1.55 -17.75 2.80
C HIS A 154 -0.20 -17.69 3.53
N GLU A 155 0.38 -18.83 3.88
CA GLU A 155 1.63 -18.91 4.65
C GLU A 155 2.84 -18.61 3.77
N TRP A 156 3.01 -19.38 2.69
CA TRP A 156 4.21 -19.29 1.87
C TRP A 156 4.08 -18.19 0.83
N GLY A 157 3.05 -18.28 -0.03
CA GLY A 157 2.82 -17.30 -1.09
C GLY A 157 2.69 -15.88 -0.54
N GLY A 158 1.86 -15.73 0.50
CA GLY A 158 1.59 -14.45 1.13
C GLY A 158 2.81 -13.81 1.79
N THR A 159 3.69 -14.60 2.40
CA THR A 159 4.91 -14.09 3.05
C THR A 159 5.94 -13.64 2.02
N TYR A 160 6.26 -14.48 1.02
CA TYR A 160 7.25 -14.13 0.00
C TYR A 160 6.82 -12.93 -0.84
N VAL A 161 5.54 -12.88 -1.26
CA VAL A 161 5.00 -11.74 -2.03
C VAL A 161 5.15 -10.44 -1.24
N THR A 162 4.81 -10.45 0.05
CA THR A 162 4.91 -9.25 0.90
C THR A 162 6.36 -8.81 1.11
N MET A 163 7.28 -9.74 1.34
CA MET A 163 8.71 -9.42 1.53
C MET A 163 9.34 -8.83 0.26
N ILE A 164 9.05 -9.42 -0.90
CA ILE A 164 9.54 -8.92 -2.18
C ILE A 164 8.93 -7.54 -2.47
N ALA A 165 7.62 -7.39 -2.28
CA ALA A 165 6.92 -6.12 -2.45
C ALA A 165 7.49 -5.02 -1.56
N ALA A 166 7.77 -5.32 -0.29
CA ALA A 166 8.39 -4.38 0.65
C ALA A 166 9.77 -3.93 0.18
N SER A 167 10.58 -4.88 -0.27
CA SER A 167 11.93 -4.60 -0.78
C SER A 167 11.87 -3.73 -2.04
N VAL A 168 11.01 -4.09 -2.99
CA VAL A 168 10.81 -3.33 -4.24
C VAL A 168 10.28 -1.93 -3.95
N ALA A 169 9.29 -1.79 -3.08
CA ALA A 169 8.72 -0.49 -2.73
C ALA A 169 9.72 0.39 -2.00
N ALA A 170 10.53 -0.15 -1.09
CA ALA A 170 11.58 0.59 -0.41
C ALA A 170 12.62 1.12 -1.42
N VAL A 171 13.07 0.26 -2.34
CA VAL A 171 13.99 0.67 -3.42
C VAL A 171 13.35 1.72 -4.32
N ALA A 172 12.10 1.52 -4.75
CA ALA A 172 11.37 2.46 -5.58
C ALA A 172 11.22 3.82 -4.88
N TYR A 173 10.85 3.82 -3.60
CA TYR A 173 10.73 5.03 -2.79
C TYR A 173 12.03 5.82 -2.77
N LEU A 174 13.15 5.15 -2.41
CA LEU A 174 14.46 5.78 -2.33
C LEU A 174 14.91 6.36 -3.67
N ARG A 175 14.69 5.60 -4.76
CA ARG A 175 15.03 6.03 -6.13
C ARG A 175 14.20 7.23 -6.58
N ILE A 176 12.88 7.19 -6.38
CA ILE A 176 11.97 8.26 -6.79
C ILE A 176 12.24 9.52 -5.96
N ALA A 177 12.31 9.39 -4.62
CA ALA A 177 12.60 10.49 -3.71
C ALA A 177 13.96 11.15 -3.98
N GLY A 178 14.89 10.42 -4.60
CA GLY A 178 16.16 10.95 -5.10
C GLY A 178 17.33 10.76 -4.16
N PHE A 179 17.26 9.78 -3.27
CA PHE A 179 18.41 9.31 -2.51
C PHE A 179 19.40 8.64 -3.47
N ARG A 180 20.39 9.39 -3.93
CA ARG A 180 21.51 8.85 -4.71
C ARG A 180 22.55 8.28 -3.74
N ARG A 181 23.04 7.08 -4.03
CA ARG A 181 24.28 6.56 -3.43
C ARG A 181 25.41 7.51 -3.84
N GLU A 182 26.02 8.19 -2.88
CA GLU A 182 27.33 8.82 -3.12
C GLU A 182 28.27 7.69 -3.52
N ARG A 183 28.81 7.77 -4.75
CA ARG A 183 29.87 6.86 -5.19
C ARG A 183 31.13 7.30 -4.45
N GLY A 184 31.46 6.59 -3.37
CA GLY A 184 32.80 6.62 -2.78
C GLY A 184 33.80 6.00 -3.73
#